data_AF-A0A3S3QQZ9-F1
#
_entry.id   AF-A0A3S3QQZ9-F1
#
_cell.length_a   1.000
_cell.length_b   1.000
_cell.length_c   1.000
_cell.angle_alpha   90.00
_cell.angle_beta   90.00
_cell.angle_gamma   90.00
#
_symmetry.space_group_name_H-M   'P 1'
#
loop_
_entity.id
_entity.type
_entity.pdbx_description
1 polymer ?
#
loop_
_entity_poly.entity_id
_entity_poly.type
_entity_poly.pdbx_seq_one_letter_code
_entity_poly.pdbx_strand_id
1 'polypeptide(L)'
;MENHGVIRHYSFYNNSCGDGANTVYGYEQCMSGASEDVCRQCFLNSKADIIRLCPKKTEATVRYFNCILRYSDQPFFFELDTTIRFTECKQQSHHALSNN
;
A
#
# COMPACT_ATOMS: atom_id res chain seq x y z
N MET A 1 -26.90 -16.65 6.09
CA MET A 1 -27.65 -15.50 5.56
C MET A 1 -26.69 -14.33 5.47
N GLU A 2 -26.26 -14.03 4.24
CA GLU A 2 -25.24 -13.05 3.92
C GLU A 2 -25.75 -11.63 4.19
N ASN A 3 -25.03 -10.91 5.05
CA ASN A 3 -25.38 -9.55 5.42
C ASN A 3 -24.68 -8.58 4.45
N HIS A 4 -25.33 -8.32 3.33
CA HIS A 4 -24.95 -7.24 2.43
C HIS A 4 -25.38 -5.89 3.02
N GLY A 5 -24.42 -4.97 3.24
CA GLY A 5 -24.78 -3.54 3.31
C GLY A 5 -24.16 -2.68 4.43
N VAL A 6 -22.99 -3.00 4.96
CA VAL A 6 -22.24 -2.03 5.78
C VAL A 6 -21.00 -1.62 5.01
N ILE A 7 -20.85 -0.31 4.71
CA ILE A 7 -19.55 0.25 4.35
C ILE A 7 -18.64 -0.01 5.56
N ARG A 8 -17.81 -1.05 5.49
CA ARG A 8 -16.91 -1.40 6.59
C ARG A 8 -15.94 -0.24 6.74
N HIS A 9 -16.02 0.47 7.87
CA HIS A 9 -15.16 1.61 8.18
C HIS A 9 -13.65 1.29 8.10
N TYR A 10 -13.28 0.00 8.02
CA TYR A 10 -11.92 -0.53 7.96
C TYR A 10 -11.55 -1.19 6.62
N SER A 11 -12.36 -1.06 5.56
CA SER A 11 -12.01 -1.65 4.25
C SER A 11 -10.98 -0.83 3.48
N PHE A 12 -10.76 0.43 3.85
CA PHE A 12 -9.74 1.28 3.25
C PHE A 12 -9.25 2.30 4.27
N TYR A 13 -7.94 2.46 4.36
CA TYR A 13 -7.30 3.46 5.20
C TYR A 13 -6.10 4.03 4.46
N ASN A 14 -5.99 5.36 4.40
CA ASN A 14 -4.81 6.04 3.91
C ASN A 14 -4.21 6.93 5.00
N ASN A 15 -2.90 7.15 4.94
CA ASN A 15 -2.20 8.01 5.87
C ASN A 15 -0.92 8.55 5.24
N SER A 16 -0.43 9.65 5.78
CA SER A 16 0.91 10.16 5.48
C SER A 16 1.67 10.44 6.77
N CYS A 17 2.98 10.18 6.75
CA CYS A 17 3.85 10.38 7.91
C CYS A 17 5.19 10.97 7.45
N GLY A 18 5.72 11.94 8.20
CA GLY A 18 6.97 12.62 7.88
C GLY A 18 6.78 14.12 7.63
N ASP A 19 7.85 14.78 7.17
CA ASP A 19 7.87 16.22 6.89
C ASP A 19 8.66 16.50 5.60
N GLY A 20 8.13 17.42 4.77
CA GLY A 20 8.69 17.80 3.48
C GLY A 20 9.09 16.61 2.61
N ALA A 21 10.36 16.57 2.20
CA ALA A 21 10.94 15.52 1.36
C ALA A 21 11.02 14.13 2.02
N ASN A 22 10.77 14.03 3.33
CA ASN A 22 10.73 12.76 4.06
C ASN A 22 9.31 12.26 4.31
N THR A 23 8.30 12.85 3.65
CA THR A 23 6.91 12.40 3.77
C THR A 23 6.72 11.08 3.04
N VAL A 24 6.15 10.11 3.73
CA VAL A 24 5.71 8.83 3.17
C VAL A 24 4.20 8.84 3.10
N TYR A 25 3.65 8.44 1.96
CA TYR A 25 2.22 8.26 1.71
C TYR A 25 1.93 6.78 1.64
N GLY A 26 0.87 6.31 2.29
CA GLY A 26 0.49 4.90 2.25
C GLY A 26 -1.00 4.65 2.37
N TYR A 27 -1.45 3.51 1.85
CA TYR A 27 -2.78 3.00 2.12
C TYR A 27 -2.78 1.50 2.37
N GLU A 28 -3.82 1.06 3.07
CA GLU A 28 -4.24 -0.33 3.21
C GLU A 28 -5.66 -0.48 2.69
N GLN A 29 -5.92 -1.51 1.90
CA GLN A 29 -7.25 -1.81 1.37
C GLN A 29 -7.58 -3.27 1.60
N CYS A 30 -8.76 -3.55 2.12
CA CYS A 30 -9.31 -4.90 2.23
C CYS A 30 -10.20 -5.22 1.03
N MET A 31 -10.16 -6.46 0.57
CA MET A 31 -11.01 -6.95 -0.52
C MET A 31 -12.45 -7.17 -0.04
N SER A 32 -13.43 -6.87 -0.88
CA SER A 32 -14.86 -6.84 -0.53
C SER A 32 -15.44 -8.16 0.00
N GLY A 33 -14.82 -9.30 -0.32
CA GLY A 33 -15.24 -10.62 0.16
C GLY A 33 -14.69 -11.03 1.53
N ALA A 34 -13.71 -10.30 2.08
CA ALA A 34 -13.08 -10.67 3.34
C ALA A 34 -13.88 -10.18 4.56
N SER A 35 -13.87 -10.96 5.63
CA SER A 35 -14.36 -10.52 6.94
C SER A 35 -13.36 -9.56 7.60
N GLU A 36 -13.80 -8.82 8.61
CA GLU A 36 -12.96 -7.87 9.33
C GLU A 36 -11.73 -8.51 9.98
N ASP A 37 -11.88 -9.68 10.59
CA ASP A 37 -10.75 -10.42 11.19
C ASP A 37 -9.73 -10.86 10.12
N VAL A 38 -10.23 -11.30 8.96
CA VAL A 38 -9.37 -11.67 7.82
C VAL A 38 -8.63 -10.44 7.29
N CYS A 39 -9.30 -9.28 7.18
CA CYS A 39 -8.65 -8.03 6.82
C CYS A 39 -7.55 -7.67 7.82
N ARG A 40 -7.86 -7.69 9.12
CA ARG A 40 -6.92 -7.32 10.18
C ARG A 40 -5.67 -8.20 10.15
N GLN A 41 -5.85 -9.52 10.03
CA GLN A 41 -4.72 -10.44 9.92
C GLN A 41 -3.91 -10.18 8.64
N CYS A 42 -4.59 -9.90 7.53
CA CYS A 42 -3.94 -9.60 6.25
C CYS A 42 -3.07 -8.34 6.34
N PHE A 43 -3.56 -7.26 6.97
CA PHE A 43 -2.78 -6.04 7.18
C PHE A 43 -1.55 -6.27 8.05
N LEU A 44 -1.68 -7.02 9.16
CA LEU A 44 -0.55 -7.37 10.02
C LEU A 44 0.53 -8.13 9.25
N ASN A 45 0.14 -9.13 8.46
CA ASN A 45 1.07 -9.90 7.63
C ASN A 45 1.71 -9.01 6.56
N SER A 46 0.93 -8.15 5.91
CA SER A 46 1.40 -7.22 4.87
C SER A 46 2.47 -6.28 5.40
N LYS A 47 2.26 -5.71 6.60
CA LYS A 47 3.23 -4.83 7.25
C LYS A 47 4.54 -5.54 7.56
N ALA A 48 4.47 -6.76 8.09
CA ALA A 48 5.67 -7.54 8.38
C ALA A 48 6.42 -7.91 7.08
N ASP A 49 5.70 -8.35 6.06
CA ASP A 49 6.30 -8.81 4.81
C ASP A 49 6.84 -7.66 3.95
N ILE A 50 6.18 -6.51 3.90
CA ILE A 50 6.69 -5.39 3.08
C ILE A 50 8.03 -4.87 3.62
N ILE A 51 8.23 -4.87 4.95
CA ILE A 51 9.50 -4.51 5.58
C ILE A 51 10.57 -5.56 5.26
N ARG A 52 10.21 -6.85 5.33
CA ARG A 52 11.12 -7.98 5.10
C ARG A 52 11.52 -8.11 3.63
N LEU A 53 10.58 -7.94 2.71
CA LEU A 53 10.76 -8.15 1.27
C LEU A 53 11.36 -6.93 0.58
N CYS A 54 11.05 -5.72 1.05
CA CYS A 54 11.49 -4.46 0.44
C CYS A 54 12.36 -3.62 1.38
N PRO A 55 13.52 -4.13 1.86
CA PRO A 55 14.36 -3.38 2.78
C PRO A 55 14.92 -2.11 2.12
N LYS A 56 14.81 -0.96 2.81
CA LYS A 56 15.34 0.36 2.38
C LYS A 56 14.79 0.87 1.04
N LYS A 57 13.57 0.48 0.69
CA LYS A 57 12.88 0.94 -0.53
C LYS A 57 11.92 2.07 -0.19
N THR A 58 11.79 3.04 -1.09
CA THR A 58 10.95 4.23 -0.86
C THR A 58 9.56 4.07 -1.45
N GLU A 59 9.36 3.11 -2.35
CA GLU A 59 8.06 2.67 -2.81
C GLU A 59 7.95 1.16 -2.75
N ALA A 60 6.85 0.65 -2.22
CA ALA A 60 6.55 -0.76 -2.33
C ALA A 60 5.04 -1.01 -2.32
N THR A 61 4.65 -2.12 -2.94
CA THR A 61 3.29 -2.68 -2.88
C THR A 61 3.40 -4.14 -2.51
N VAL A 62 2.59 -4.59 -1.56
CA VAL A 62 2.33 -6.01 -1.33
C VAL A 62 0.85 -6.26 -1.51
N ARG A 63 0.53 -7.29 -2.28
CA ARG A 63 -0.83 -7.69 -2.60
C ARG A 63 -1.03 -9.13 -2.17
N TYR A 64 -2.00 -9.32 -1.30
CA TYR A 64 -2.55 -10.63 -0.98
C TYR A 64 -3.96 -10.77 -1.53
N PHE A 65 -4.50 -11.98 -1.44
CA PHE A 65 -5.89 -12.27 -1.83
C PHE A 65 -6.91 -11.43 -1.04
N ASN A 66 -6.62 -11.13 0.24
CA ASN A 66 -7.57 -10.44 1.13
C ASN A 66 -7.28 -8.94 1.30
N CYS A 67 -6.10 -8.46 0.93
CA CYS A 67 -5.73 -7.05 1.12
C CYS A 67 -4.56 -6.58 0.25
N ILE A 68 -4.40 -5.27 0.19
CA ILE A 68 -3.29 -4.57 -0.47
C ILE A 68 -2.71 -3.57 0.54
N LEU A 69 -1.38 -3.48 0.58
CA LEU A 69 -0.66 -2.41 1.26
C LEU A 69 0.31 -1.77 0.26
N ARG A 70 0.27 -0.44 0.14
CA ARG A 70 1.19 0.34 -0.71
C ARG A 70 1.72 1.53 0.05
N TYR A 71 3.00 1.83 -0.10
CA TYR A 71 3.59 3.11 0.29
C TYR A 71 4.49 3.68 -0.82
N SER A 72 4.69 4.99 -0.80
CA SER A 72 5.63 5.72 -1.67
C SER A 72 6.07 7.02 -0.97
N ASP A 73 7.25 7.52 -1.33
CA ASP A 73 7.71 8.87 -0.98
C ASP A 73 7.09 9.96 -1.88
N GLN A 74 6.35 9.56 -2.91
CA GLN A 74 5.56 10.45 -3.76
C GLN A 74 4.07 10.37 -3.40
N PRO A 75 3.29 11.46 -3.51
CA PRO A 75 1.84 11.40 -3.32
C PRO A 75 1.17 10.66 -4.47
N PHE A 76 0.26 9.72 -4.19
CA PHE A 76 -0.42 8.91 -5.24
C PHE A 76 -1.90 8.65 -4.99
N PHE A 77 -2.51 9.21 -3.93
CA PHE A 77 -3.91 8.90 -3.58
C PHE A 77 -4.94 9.36 -4.62
N PHE A 78 -4.60 10.35 -5.43
CA PHE A 78 -5.49 10.97 -6.42
C PHE A 78 -4.98 10.82 -7.85
N GLU A 79 -3.98 9.96 -8.06
CA GLU A 79 -3.40 9.70 -9.37
C GLU A 79 -3.97 8.42 -9.97
N LEU A 80 -4.31 8.45 -11.26
CA LEU A 80 -4.71 7.26 -11.98
C LEU A 80 -3.47 6.45 -12.37
N ASP A 81 -3.26 5.33 -11.71
CA ASP A 81 -2.22 4.34 -12.03
C ASP A 81 -2.86 3.09 -12.62
N THR A 82 -2.71 2.88 -13.93
CA THR A 82 -3.24 1.70 -14.64
C THR A 82 -2.28 0.51 -14.59
N THR A 83 -1.13 0.65 -13.92
CA THR A 83 -0.14 -0.41 -13.80
C THR A 83 -0.63 -1.50 -12.87
N ILE A 84 -0.61 -2.76 -13.33
CA ILE A 84 -0.90 -3.92 -12.48
C ILE A 84 0.30 -4.16 -11.57
N ARG A 85 0.15 -3.84 -10.28
CA ARG A 85 1.18 -4.06 -9.27
C ARG A 85 0.92 -5.35 -8.49
N PHE A 86 1.85 -6.29 -8.63
CA PHE A 86 2.00 -7.43 -7.72
C PHE A 86 2.81 -7.00 -6.49
N THR A 87 3.49 -7.95 -5.84
CA THR A 87 4.54 -7.58 -4.89
C THR A 87 5.68 -6.89 -5.64
N GLU A 88 5.86 -5.60 -5.40
CA GLU A 88 6.86 -4.75 -6.08
C GLU A 88 7.62 -3.91 -5.07
N CYS A 89 8.94 -3.86 -5.22
CA CYS A 89 9.83 -3.03 -4.41
C CYS A 89 10.57 -2.07 -5.34
N LYS A 90 10.29 -0.76 -5.27
CA LYS A 90 10.97 0.28 -6.06
C LYS A 90 11.82 1.17 -5.17
N GLN A 91 12.99 1.56 -5.66
CA GLN A 91 13.85 2.52 -4.97
C GLN A 91 13.64 3.92 -5.56
N GLN A 92 13.90 4.95 -4.75
CA GLN A 92 13.80 6.34 -5.14
C GLN A 92 14.60 6.59 -6.42
N SER A 93 13.90 7.00 -7.48
CA SER A 93 14.53 7.66 -8.62
C SER A 93 14.90 9.06 -8.18
N HIS A 94 16.00 9.22 -7.44
CA HIS A 94 16.75 10.46 -7.57
C HIS A 94 17.06 10.61 -9.07
N HIS A 95 16.70 11.74 -9.67
CA HIS A 95 17.08 12.15 -11.02
C HIS A 95 18.15 11.27 -11.69
N ALA A 96 17.75 10.39 -12.60
CA ALA A 96 18.60 10.08 -13.73
C ALA A 96 18.49 11.23 -14.74
N LEU A 97 18.95 12.42 -14.34
CA LEU A 97 19.56 13.36 -15.28
C LEU A 97 21.06 13.11 -15.20
N SER A 98 21.49 11.96 -15.71
CA SER A 98 22.85 11.83 -16.23
C SER A 98 22.74 12.09 -17.72
N ASN A 99 22.83 13.35 -18.11
CA ASN A 99 23.26 13.69 -19.45
C ASN A 99 24.66 13.10 -19.63
N ASN A 100 24.79 12.15 -20.56
CA ASN A 100 26.03 11.97 -21.30
C ASN A 100 25.66 11.76 -22.77
#